data_AF-A0A9E5NLW0-F1
#
_entry.id   AF-A0A9E5NLW0-F1
#
_cell.length_a   1.000
_cell.length_b   1.000
_cell.length_c   1.000
_cell.angle_alpha   90.00
_cell.angle_beta   90.00
_cell.angle_gamma   90.00
#
_symmetry.space_group_name_H-M   'P 1'
#
loop_
_entity.id
_entity.type
_entity.pdbx_description
1 polymer ?
#
loop_
_entity_poly.entity_id
_entity_poly.type
_entity_poly.pdbx_seq_one_letter_code
_entity_poly.pdbx_strand_id
1 'polypeptide(L)'
;MQILLLILFAGLTISAAVVPAVLYSLLVWWLDRYEKEPWGLLAATFIWGAVPAVVLSLAGEFLFGVPFSGLLGETAGQIIGGSVVAPVVEEMVKGLAVFLLFLIFRREFDGLLDGIVYGALVGLGFGMTENLLYFLAGFLEGGARNWLTVVFSRTTIFGLNHAMFT
;
A
#
# COMPACT_ATOMS: atom_id res chain seq x y z
N MET A 1 20.64 11.36 -24.86
CA MET A 1 19.42 12.11 -24.51
C MET A 1 18.31 11.22 -23.97
N GLN A 2 17.97 10.10 -24.63
CA GLN A 2 16.89 9.19 -24.21
C GLN A 2 17.12 8.51 -22.84
N ILE A 3 18.34 8.04 -22.54
CA ILE A 3 18.68 7.42 -21.25
C ILE A 3 18.49 8.40 -20.07
N LEU A 4 18.90 9.66 -20.26
CA LEU A 4 18.75 10.70 -19.23
C LEU A 4 17.28 10.96 -18.89
N LEU A 5 16.41 10.98 -19.91
CA LEU A 5 14.97 11.15 -19.74
C LEU A 5 14.35 9.98 -18.97
N LEU A 6 14.79 8.75 -19.23
CA LEU A 6 14.33 7.56 -18.50
C LEU A 6 14.74 7.62 -17.02
N ILE A 7 15.99 8.00 -16.73
CA ILE A 7 16.48 8.15 -15.35
C ILE A 7 15.69 9.24 -14.62
N LEU A 8 15.47 10.39 -15.26
CA LEU A 8 14.68 11.48 -14.68
C LEU A 8 13.25 11.03 -14.36
N PHE A 9 12.61 10.35 -15.31
CA PHE A 9 11.24 9.87 -15.12
C PHE A 9 11.13 8.80 -14.03
N ALA A 10 12.08 7.87 -13.96
CA ALA A 10 12.15 6.88 -12.88
C ALA A 10 12.29 7.58 -11.52
N GLY A 11 13.17 8.58 -11.42
CA GLY A 11 13.34 9.41 -10.22
C GLY A 11 12.06 10.14 -9.81
N LEU A 12 11.35 10.76 -10.77
CA LEU A 12 10.06 11.41 -10.52
C LEU A 12 8.99 10.44 -10.05
N THR A 13 8.91 9.25 -10.65
CA THR A 13 7.92 8.21 -10.31
C THR A 13 8.17 7.64 -8.91
N ILE A 14 9.43 7.35 -8.57
CA ILE A 14 9.81 6.92 -7.22
C ILE A 14 9.49 8.02 -6.21
N SER A 15 9.84 9.27 -6.52
CA SER A 15 9.58 10.41 -5.62
C SER A 15 8.08 10.62 -5.40
N ALA A 16 7.27 10.50 -6.45
CA ALA A 16 5.82 10.63 -6.39
C ALA A 16 5.17 9.53 -5.54
N ALA A 17 5.76 8.34 -5.45
CA ALA A 17 5.27 7.27 -4.58
C ALA A 17 5.74 7.44 -3.13
N VAL A 18 7.03 7.72 -2.93
CA VAL A 18 7.66 7.77 -1.60
C VAL A 18 7.26 9.02 -0.81
N VAL A 19 7.30 10.21 -1.43
CA VAL A 19 7.12 11.47 -0.71
C VAL A 19 5.73 11.55 -0.05
N PRO A 20 4.60 11.30 -0.75
CA PRO A 20 3.28 11.33 -0.11
C PRO A 20 3.13 10.26 0.98
N ALA A 21 3.62 9.03 0.75
CA ALA A 21 3.53 7.96 1.73
C ALA A 21 4.28 8.31 3.03
N VAL A 22 5.49 8.86 2.91
CA VAL A 22 6.27 9.33 4.07
C VAL A 22 5.60 10.53 4.73
N LEU A 23 5.09 11.50 3.97
CA LEU A 23 4.38 12.66 4.54
C LEU A 23 3.14 12.25 5.32
N TYR A 24 2.33 11.32 4.80
CA TYR A 24 1.18 10.79 5.53
C TYR A 24 1.59 9.96 6.74
N SER A 25 2.68 9.19 6.65
CA SER A 25 3.19 8.42 7.80
C SER A 25 3.66 9.35 8.92
N LEU A 26 4.35 10.44 8.57
CA LEU A 26 4.75 11.48 9.50
C LEU A 26 3.55 12.25 10.08
N LEU A 27 2.49 12.44 9.27
CA LEU A 27 1.25 13.03 9.74
C LEU A 27 0.57 12.13 10.78
N VAL A 28 0.47 10.83 10.53
CA VAL A 28 -0.08 9.86 11.49
C VAL A 28 0.73 9.88 12.79
N TRP A 29 2.06 9.79 12.70
CA TRP A 29 2.95 9.89 13.86
C TRP A 29 2.82 11.23 14.60
N TRP A 30 2.58 12.33 13.89
CA TRP A 30 2.39 13.65 14.52
C TRP A 30 1.02 13.80 15.20
N LEU A 31 -0.01 13.12 14.69
CA LEU A 31 -1.35 13.08 15.29
C LEU A 31 -1.36 12.25 16.57
N ASP A 32 -0.49 11.25 16.66
CA ASP A 32 -0.20 10.52 17.89
C ASP A 32 0.61 11.38 18.88
N ARG A 33 -0.12 12.21 19.64
CA ARG A 33 0.46 13.26 20.48
C ARG A 33 0.75 12.83 21.91
N TYR A 34 0.01 11.86 22.42
CA TYR A 34 -0.02 11.56 23.85
C TYR A 34 0.99 10.47 24.22
N GLU A 35 1.20 9.49 23.36
CA GLU A 35 2.06 8.33 23.61
C GLU A 35 2.71 7.88 22.31
N LYS A 36 3.94 8.35 22.07
CA LYS A 36 4.59 8.08 20.78
C LYS A 36 5.16 6.67 20.73
N GLU A 37 4.74 5.94 19.70
CA GLU A 37 5.29 4.63 19.40
C GLU A 37 6.80 4.64 19.09
N PRO A 38 7.53 3.57 19.43
CA PRO A 38 8.95 3.46 19.12
C PRO A 38 9.18 3.41 17.61
N TRP A 39 10.09 4.26 17.13
CA TRP A 39 10.43 4.39 15.70
C TRP A 39 10.79 3.07 15.01
N GLY A 40 11.39 2.13 15.74
CA GLY A 40 11.73 0.81 15.21
C GLY A 40 10.50 0.01 14.80
N LEU A 41 9.42 0.07 15.59
CA LEU A 41 8.16 -0.60 15.27
C LEU A 41 7.43 0.13 14.14
N LEU A 42 7.39 1.46 14.16
CA LEU A 42 6.82 2.25 13.06
C LEU A 42 7.51 1.98 11.71
N ALA A 43 8.84 1.84 11.72
CA ALA A 43 9.58 1.46 10.51
C ALA A 43 9.27 0.02 10.10
N ALA A 44 9.20 -0.91 11.06
CA ALA A 44 8.89 -2.32 10.78
C ALA A 44 7.48 -2.50 10.20
N THR A 45 6.48 -1.75 10.70
CA THR A 45 5.10 -1.80 10.21
C THR A 45 4.98 -1.25 8.79
N PHE A 46 5.62 -0.09 8.54
CA PHE A 46 5.69 0.48 7.20
C PHE A 46 6.39 -0.47 6.22
N ILE A 47 7.53 -1.06 6.61
CA ILE A 47 8.26 -2.02 5.78
C ILE A 47 7.44 -3.28 5.52
N TRP A 48 6.71 -3.78 6.52
CA TRP A 48 5.81 -4.92 6.33
C TRP A 48 4.78 -4.62 5.24
N GLY A 49 4.13 -3.45 5.31
CA GLY A 49 3.20 -2.99 4.29
C GLY A 49 3.84 -2.91 2.92
N ALA A 50 5.01 -2.27 2.84
CA ALA A 50 5.68 -1.98 1.57
C ALA A 50 6.22 -3.22 0.84
N VAL A 51 6.61 -4.28 1.57
CA VAL A 51 7.31 -5.42 0.97
C VAL A 51 6.60 -6.76 1.26
N PRO A 52 6.63 -7.35 2.48
CA PRO A 52 5.92 -8.60 2.76
C PRO A 52 4.46 -8.60 2.34
N ALA A 53 3.72 -7.53 2.66
CA ALA A 53 2.30 -7.51 2.39
C ALA A 53 2.00 -7.51 0.90
N VAL A 54 2.71 -6.71 0.10
CA VAL A 54 2.57 -6.74 -1.38
C VAL A 54 2.88 -8.12 -1.95
N VAL A 55 3.99 -8.74 -1.54
CA VAL A 55 4.39 -10.06 -2.05
C VAL A 55 3.36 -11.14 -1.70
N LEU A 56 2.89 -11.15 -0.45
CA LEU A 56 1.90 -12.11 0.03
C LEU A 56 0.52 -11.86 -0.60
N SER A 57 0.13 -10.60 -0.81
CA SER A 57 -1.11 -10.25 -1.49
C SER A 57 -1.11 -10.72 -2.94
N LEU A 58 -0.04 -10.49 -3.69
CA LEU A 58 0.08 -10.97 -5.07
C LEU A 58 0.02 -12.51 -5.14
N ALA A 59 0.68 -13.19 -4.20
CA ALA A 59 0.61 -14.65 -4.10
C ALA A 59 -0.81 -15.13 -3.77
N GLY A 60 -1.48 -14.47 -2.82
CA GLY A 60 -2.85 -14.79 -2.43
C GLY A 60 -3.85 -14.54 -3.55
N GLU A 61 -3.77 -13.40 -4.22
CA GLU A 61 -4.61 -13.07 -5.38
C GLU A 61 -4.45 -14.11 -6.49
N PHE A 62 -3.21 -14.53 -6.78
CA PHE A 62 -2.96 -15.60 -7.75
C PHE A 62 -3.62 -16.93 -7.32
N LEU A 63 -3.47 -17.33 -6.06
CA LEU A 63 -4.02 -18.58 -5.55
C LEU A 63 -5.55 -18.59 -5.48
N PHE A 64 -6.16 -17.49 -5.06
CA PHE A 64 -7.61 -17.39 -4.82
C PHE A 64 -8.40 -16.83 -6.01
N GLY A 65 -7.76 -16.13 -6.95
CA GLY A 65 -8.38 -15.54 -8.13
C GLY A 65 -8.54 -16.52 -9.32
N VAL A 66 -7.59 -17.45 -9.50
CA VAL A 66 -7.61 -18.43 -10.60
C VAL A 66 -8.92 -19.23 -10.69
N PRO A 67 -9.52 -19.74 -9.59
CA PRO A 67 -10.78 -20.49 -9.65
C PRO A 67 -11.93 -19.72 -10.31
N PHE A 68 -12.01 -18.39 -10.12
CA PHE A 68 -13.11 -17.58 -10.68
C PHE A 68 -13.03 -17.45 -12.20
N SER A 69 -11.81 -17.40 -12.75
CA SER A 69 -11.61 -17.38 -14.21
C SER A 69 -12.13 -18.66 -14.89
N GLY A 70 -11.95 -19.82 -14.25
CA GLY A 70 -12.46 -21.10 -14.75
C GLY A 70 -13.97 -21.28 -14.60
N LEU A 71 -14.58 -20.68 -13.57
CA LEU A 71 -16.00 -20.84 -13.27
C LEU A 71 -16.91 -19.84 -13.99
N LEU A 72 -16.45 -18.60 -14.15
CA LEU A 72 -17.28 -17.48 -14.63
C LEU A 72 -16.85 -16.96 -16.02
N GLY A 73 -15.79 -17.53 -16.58
CA GLY A 73 -15.14 -17.03 -17.78
C GLY A 73 -14.10 -15.96 -17.48
N GLU A 74 -13.17 -15.76 -18.42
CA GLU A 74 -11.95 -14.96 -18.21
C GLU A 74 -12.24 -13.51 -17.78
N THR A 75 -13.12 -12.82 -18.50
CA THR A 75 -13.45 -11.41 -18.21
C THR A 75 -14.13 -11.24 -16.85
N ALA A 76 -15.15 -12.06 -16.55
CA ALA A 76 -15.85 -11.97 -15.27
C ALA A 76 -14.94 -12.39 -14.10
N GLY A 77 -14.10 -13.40 -14.31
CA GLY A 77 -13.10 -13.84 -13.35
C GLY A 77 -12.07 -12.76 -13.01
N GLN A 78 -11.56 -12.04 -14.02
CA GLN A 78 -10.64 -10.92 -13.81
C GLN A 78 -11.29 -9.77 -13.03
N ILE A 79 -12.54 -9.42 -13.35
CA ILE A 79 -13.27 -8.36 -12.64
C ILE A 79 -13.46 -8.73 -11.17
N ILE A 80 -13.88 -9.96 -10.87
CA ILE A 80 -14.10 -10.42 -9.48
C ILE A 80 -12.78 -10.57 -8.74
N GLY A 81 -11.75 -11.10 -9.42
CA GLY A 81 -10.39 -11.21 -8.90
C GLY A 81 -9.87 -9.86 -8.41
N GLY A 82 -9.84 -8.86 -9.31
CA GLY A 82 -9.30 -7.54 -8.96
C GLY A 82 -10.22 -6.68 -8.08
N SER A 83 -11.54 -6.82 -8.15
CA SER A 83 -12.46 -5.94 -7.41
C SER A 83 -12.90 -6.47 -6.05
N VAL A 84 -12.76 -7.78 -5.81
CA VAL A 84 -13.24 -8.42 -4.57
C VAL A 84 -12.16 -9.25 -3.92
N VAL A 85 -11.55 -10.17 -4.66
CA VAL A 85 -10.56 -11.10 -4.09
C VAL A 85 -9.31 -10.34 -3.66
N ALA A 86 -8.75 -9.49 -4.53
CA ALA A 86 -7.54 -8.73 -4.24
C ALA A 86 -7.69 -7.84 -3.00
N PRO A 87 -8.70 -6.94 -2.87
CA PRO A 87 -8.84 -6.12 -1.67
C PRO A 87 -9.01 -6.92 -0.38
N VAL A 88 -9.74 -8.04 -0.41
CA VAL A 88 -9.91 -8.90 0.77
C VAL A 88 -8.58 -9.53 1.18
N VAL A 89 -7.86 -10.11 0.22
CA VAL A 89 -6.55 -10.71 0.49
C VAL A 89 -5.57 -9.66 1.02
N GLU A 90 -5.56 -8.48 0.41
CA GLU A 90 -4.69 -7.37 0.82
C GLU A 90 -4.93 -6.95 2.26
N GLU A 91 -6.18 -6.69 2.65
CA GLU A 91 -6.47 -6.28 4.03
C GLU A 91 -6.18 -7.40 5.03
N MET A 92 -6.39 -8.67 4.68
CA MET A 92 -6.03 -9.79 5.56
C MET A 92 -4.51 -9.87 5.81
N VAL A 93 -3.71 -9.70 4.76
CA VAL A 93 -2.25 -9.76 4.85
C VAL A 93 -1.67 -8.54 5.56
N LYS A 94 -2.26 -7.36 5.35
CA LYS A 94 -1.87 -6.15 6.08
C LYS A 94 -2.26 -6.23 7.56
N GLY A 95 -3.48 -6.67 7.85
CA GLY A 95 -3.95 -6.90 9.22
C GLY A 95 -3.13 -7.95 9.97
N LEU A 96 -2.58 -8.94 9.26
CA LEU A 96 -1.66 -9.92 9.85
C LEU A 96 -0.43 -9.26 10.47
N ALA A 97 0.06 -8.14 9.93
CA ALA A 97 1.16 -7.38 10.51
C ALA A 97 0.83 -6.91 11.93
N VAL A 98 -0.32 -6.25 12.07
CA VAL A 98 -0.80 -5.69 13.34
C VAL A 98 -1.08 -6.81 14.32
N PHE A 99 -1.66 -7.92 13.85
CA PHE A 99 -1.88 -9.10 14.67
C PHE A 99 -0.57 -9.71 15.21
N LEU A 100 0.44 -9.86 14.36
CA LEU A 100 1.75 -10.40 14.78
C LEU A 100 2.47 -9.44 15.73
N LEU A 101 2.42 -8.13 15.48
CA LEU A 101 2.95 -7.11 16.38
C LEU A 101 2.26 -7.17 17.73
N PHE A 102 0.93 -7.25 17.75
CA PHE A 102 0.19 -7.42 18.98
C PHE A 102 0.68 -8.66 19.71
N LEU A 103 0.83 -9.82 19.07
CA LEU A 103 1.27 -11.04 19.75
C LEU A 103 2.70 -10.99 20.31
N ILE A 104 3.64 -10.38 19.59
CA ILE A 104 5.07 -10.38 19.92
C ILE A 104 5.44 -9.20 20.83
N PHE A 105 4.86 -8.02 20.57
CA PHE A 105 5.14 -6.75 21.22
C PHE A 105 3.93 -6.24 22.00
N ARG A 106 3.18 -7.12 22.68
CA ARG A 106 1.98 -6.78 23.49
C ARG A 106 2.14 -5.60 24.46
N ARG A 107 3.37 -5.29 24.87
CA ARG A 107 3.66 -4.20 25.81
C ARG A 107 3.69 -2.82 25.16
N GLU A 108 3.71 -2.77 23.83
CA GLU A 108 3.68 -1.56 23.01
C GLU A 108 2.26 -1.37 22.42
N PHE A 109 1.26 -1.91 23.12
CA PHE A 109 -0.17 -1.79 22.82
C PHE A 109 -0.87 -1.39 24.12
N ASP A 110 -0.75 -0.12 24.46
CA ASP A 110 -1.32 0.54 25.63
C ASP A 110 -2.78 0.99 25.35
N GLY A 111 -3.16 1.13 24.07
CA GLY A 111 -4.51 1.48 23.66
C GLY A 111 -4.94 1.02 22.26
N LEU A 112 -6.18 1.36 21.90
CA LEU A 112 -6.72 1.11 20.56
C LEU A 112 -6.05 2.00 19.50
N LEU A 113 -5.54 3.18 19.90
CA LEU A 113 -4.91 4.13 19.01
C LEU A 113 -3.63 3.54 18.39
N ASP A 114 -2.85 2.79 19.17
CA ASP A 114 -1.57 2.20 18.76
C ASP A 114 -1.80 1.22 17.62
N GLY A 115 -2.85 0.40 17.74
CA GLY A 115 -3.31 -0.48 16.67
C GLY A 115 -3.71 0.28 15.40
N ILE A 116 -4.38 1.42 15.53
CA ILE A 116 -4.75 2.30 14.40
C ILE A 116 -3.49 2.92 13.78
N VAL A 117 -2.51 3.37 14.58
CA VAL A 117 -1.25 3.94 14.09
C VAL A 117 -0.44 2.89 13.33
N TYR A 118 -0.30 1.70 13.90
CA TYR A 118 0.38 0.59 13.25
C TYR A 118 -0.32 0.12 11.97
N GLY A 119 -1.65 -0.03 12.01
CA GLY A 119 -2.46 -0.36 10.83
C GLY A 119 -2.31 0.68 9.72
N ALA A 120 -2.43 1.96 10.06
CA ALA A 120 -2.25 3.06 9.13
C ALA A 120 -0.87 3.04 8.47
N LEU A 121 0.21 2.78 9.22
CA LEU A 121 1.56 2.68 8.64
C LEU A 121 1.74 1.47 7.74
N VAL A 122 1.15 0.32 8.06
CA VAL A 122 1.13 -0.85 7.16
C VAL A 122 0.40 -0.48 5.87
N GLY A 123 -0.77 0.14 5.97
CA GLY A 123 -1.54 0.60 4.82
C GLY A 123 -0.77 1.59 3.95
N LEU A 124 -0.11 2.59 4.55
CA LEU A 124 0.69 3.59 3.82
C LEU A 124 1.93 2.97 3.15
N GLY A 125 2.58 2.01 3.81
CA GLY A 125 3.68 1.25 3.23
C GLY A 125 3.22 0.46 2.01
N PHE A 126 2.12 -0.28 2.12
CA PHE A 126 1.53 -1.02 1.00
C PHE A 126 1.15 -0.09 -0.15
N GLY A 127 0.44 1.00 0.17
CA GLY A 127 0.02 2.01 -0.79
C GLY A 127 1.19 2.68 -1.50
N MET A 128 2.35 2.85 -0.85
CA MET A 128 3.56 3.36 -1.50
C MET A 128 4.00 2.46 -2.65
N THR A 129 4.16 1.16 -2.39
CA THR A 129 4.62 0.20 -3.40
C THR A 129 3.59 0.00 -4.48
N GLU A 130 2.31 -0.10 -4.11
CA GLU A 130 1.23 -0.20 -5.07
C GLU A 130 1.15 1.04 -5.99
N ASN A 131 1.20 2.24 -5.41
CA ASN A 131 1.21 3.49 -6.17
C ASN A 131 2.36 3.54 -7.19
N LEU A 132 3.55 3.07 -6.82
CA LEU A 132 4.67 3.00 -7.76
C LEU A 132 4.33 2.16 -9.01
N LEU A 133 3.68 1.02 -8.83
CA LEU A 133 3.25 0.15 -9.93
C LEU A 133 2.18 0.83 -10.79
N TYR A 134 1.18 1.45 -10.17
CA TYR A 134 0.13 2.19 -10.90
C TYR A 134 0.67 3.39 -11.67
N PHE A 135 1.66 4.11 -11.13
CA PHE A 135 2.29 5.23 -11.83
C PHE A 135 3.03 4.73 -13.07
N LEU A 136 3.80 3.65 -12.93
CA LEU A 136 4.51 3.04 -14.05
C LEU A 136 3.53 2.56 -15.13
N ALA A 137 2.46 1.86 -14.75
CA ALA A 137 1.42 1.40 -15.65
C ALA A 137 0.72 2.57 -16.36
N GLY A 138 0.30 3.59 -15.60
CA GLY A 138 -0.36 4.78 -16.16
C GLY A 138 0.48 5.50 -17.20
N PHE A 139 1.80 5.58 -17.00
CA PHE A 139 2.71 6.13 -18.00
C PHE A 139 2.83 5.25 -19.26
N LEU A 140 2.94 3.93 -19.09
CA LEU A 140 3.03 3.00 -20.22
C LEU A 140 1.77 3.01 -21.08
N GLU A 141 0.60 3.19 -20.48
CA GLU A 141 -0.70 3.20 -21.17
C GLU A 141 -1.01 4.53 -21.86
N GLY A 142 -0.69 5.66 -21.24
CA GLY A 142 -1.16 6.99 -21.68
C GLY A 142 -0.14 8.12 -21.58
N GLY A 143 1.13 7.79 -21.39
CA GLY A 143 2.23 8.75 -21.28
C GLY A 143 2.12 9.67 -20.07
N ALA A 144 2.80 10.83 -20.15
CA ALA A 144 2.93 11.77 -19.03
C ALA A 144 1.58 12.32 -18.53
N ARG A 145 0.59 12.49 -19.41
CA ARG A 145 -0.74 12.98 -19.03
C ARG A 145 -1.45 11.99 -18.12
N ASN A 146 -1.47 10.71 -18.52
CA ASN A 146 -2.12 9.67 -17.71
C ASN A 146 -1.35 9.43 -16.40
N TRP A 147 -0.01 9.41 -16.46
CA TRP A 147 0.83 9.38 -15.26
C TRP A 147 0.46 10.50 -14.27
N LEU A 148 0.34 11.75 -14.72
CA LEU A 148 -0.05 12.88 -13.86
C LEU A 148 -1.44 12.69 -13.25
N THR A 149 -2.41 12.21 -14.03
CA THR A 149 -3.77 11.93 -13.53
C THR A 149 -3.79 10.82 -12.48
N VAL A 150 -3.05 9.72 -12.71
CA VAL A 150 -2.95 8.61 -11.76
C VAL A 150 -2.21 9.02 -10.50
N VAL A 151 -1.10 9.77 -10.62
CA VAL A 151 -0.39 10.33 -9.45
C VAL A 151 -1.32 11.21 -8.65
N PHE A 152 -1.93 12.23 -9.26
CA PHE A 152 -2.80 13.15 -8.53
C PHE A 152 -3.97 12.45 -7.83
N SER A 153 -4.64 11.53 -8.53
CA SER A 153 -5.77 10.80 -7.94
C SER A 153 -5.33 9.91 -6.77
N ARG A 154 -4.28 9.11 -6.93
CA ARG A 154 -3.86 8.15 -5.92
C ARG A 154 -3.11 8.78 -4.74
N THR A 155 -2.41 9.90 -4.94
CA THR A 155 -1.70 10.57 -3.85
C THR A 155 -2.56 11.59 -3.10
N THR A 156 -3.50 12.25 -3.78
CA THR A 156 -4.25 13.37 -3.20
C THR A 156 -5.69 13.00 -2.86
N ILE A 157 -6.42 12.41 -3.82
CA ILE A 157 -7.84 12.09 -3.62
C ILE A 157 -7.99 10.83 -2.76
N PHE A 158 -7.18 9.80 -3.06
CA PHE A 158 -7.25 8.50 -2.41
C PHE A 158 -6.02 8.19 -1.54
N GLY A 159 -5.20 9.20 -1.24
CA GLY A 159 -3.89 9.02 -0.60
C GLY A 159 -3.91 8.34 0.78
N LEU A 160 -5.03 8.41 1.48
CA LEU A 160 -5.21 7.80 2.81
C LEU A 160 -6.00 6.48 2.78
N ASN A 161 -6.48 6.02 1.62
CA ASN A 161 -7.40 4.87 1.55
C ASN A 161 -6.82 3.62 2.20
N HIS A 162 -5.60 3.22 1.85
CA HIS A 162 -5.01 2.03 2.48
C HIS A 162 -4.80 2.19 3.98
N ALA A 163 -4.53 3.41 4.46
CA ALA A 163 -4.37 3.68 5.88
C ALA A 163 -5.71 3.64 6.65
N MET A 164 -6.82 3.93 5.96
CA MET A 164 -8.16 3.95 6.53
C MET A 164 -8.80 2.56 6.60
N PHE A 165 -8.42 1.65 5.71
CA PHE A 165 -9.01 0.31 5.62
C PHE A 165 -8.26 -0.76 6.41
N THR A 166 -6.95 -0.57 6.62
CA THR A 166 -6.08 -1.46 7.38
C THR A 166 -6.17 -1.20 8.87
#